data_AF-A0A2H9PVH1-F1
#
_entry.id   AF-A0A2H9PVH1-F1
#
_cell.length_a   1.000
_cell.length_b   1.000
_cell.length_c   1.000
_cell.angle_alpha   90.00
_cell.angle_beta   90.00
_cell.angle_gamma   90.00
#
_symmetry.space_group_name_H-M   'P 1'
#
loop_
_entity.id
_entity.type
_entity.pdbx_description
1 polymer ?
#
loop_
_entity_poly.entity_id
_entity_poly.type
_entity_poly.pdbx_seq_one_letter_code
_entity_poly.pdbx_strand_id
1 'polypeptide(L)'
;MAQSHPEWLTAIVVIGFLILATFVAMGGDGFTGRVAGAGAEGGIAMRINPGEVRNAPGLYRGAWHHDTLIGSYLDGSASHGFISTGYSRDDRKFSIGTASSGNLDDATFVSVFTIVGGKVGILTESPAAALDVAGTVRGDAIVSDGDVCTSTACVNDLVARVTELERQVKALEVAASQR
;
A
#
# COMPACT_ATOMS: atom_id res chain seq x y z
N MET A 1 -61.86 25.91 31.58
CA MET A 1 -61.44 26.31 30.23
C MET A 1 -60.19 25.51 29.87
N ALA A 2 -60.34 24.44 29.09
CA ALA A 2 -59.19 23.70 28.57
C ALA A 2 -58.66 24.45 27.34
N GLN A 3 -57.39 24.83 27.40
CA GLN A 3 -56.70 25.60 26.37
C GLN A 3 -56.51 24.69 25.15
N SER A 4 -57.24 24.96 24.06
CA SER A 4 -57.09 24.23 22.79
C SER A 4 -55.69 24.51 22.24
N HIS A 5 -54.78 23.55 22.34
CA HIS A 5 -53.47 23.68 21.73
C HIS A 5 -53.63 23.74 20.20
N PRO A 6 -52.96 24.69 19.50
CA PRO A 6 -53.02 24.77 18.05
C PRO A 6 -52.37 23.55 17.42
N GLU A 7 -53.09 22.85 16.54
CA GLU A 7 -52.59 21.64 15.87
C GLU A 7 -51.29 21.86 15.06
N TRP A 8 -51.02 23.11 14.65
CA TRP A 8 -49.80 23.46 13.94
C TRP A 8 -48.52 23.33 14.79
N LEU A 9 -48.61 23.51 16.12
CA LEU A 9 -47.47 23.31 17.01
C LEU A 9 -47.10 21.83 17.11
N THR A 10 -48.10 20.96 17.16
CA THR A 10 -47.89 19.51 17.15
C THR A 10 -47.24 19.07 15.83
N ALA A 11 -47.67 19.62 14.70
CA ALA A 11 -47.07 19.33 13.40
C ALA A 11 -45.59 19.73 13.30
N ILE A 12 -45.22 20.91 13.82
CA ILE A 12 -43.82 21.37 13.81
C ILE A 12 -42.93 20.48 14.67
N VAL A 13 -43.39 20.06 15.85
CA VAL A 13 -42.62 19.18 16.73
C VAL A 13 -42.41 17.81 16.08
N VAL A 14 -43.44 17.25 15.44
CA VAL A 14 -43.36 15.97 14.73
C VAL A 14 -42.40 16.05 13.53
N ILE A 15 -42.48 17.11 12.73
CA ILE A 15 -41.56 17.32 11.60
C ILE A 15 -40.12 17.51 12.07
N GLY A 16 -39.91 18.30 13.13
CA GLY A 16 -38.59 18.51 13.73
C GLY A 16 -37.98 17.21 14.24
N PHE A 17 -38.79 16.35 14.88
CA PHE A 17 -38.35 15.02 15.32
C PHE A 17 -38.04 14.09 14.14
N LEU A 18 -38.83 14.13 13.06
CA LEU A 18 -38.59 13.34 11.85
C LEU A 18 -37.29 13.73 11.16
N ILE A 19 -37.02 15.03 11.02
CA ILE A 19 -35.78 15.55 10.44
C ILE A 19 -34.58 15.20 11.31
N LEU A 20 -34.69 15.38 12.63
CA LEU A 20 -33.61 15.04 13.56
C LEU A 20 -33.35 13.52 13.57
N ALA A 21 -34.39 12.70 13.53
CA ALA A 21 -34.28 11.25 13.46
C ALA A 21 -33.65 10.80 12.12
N THR A 22 -33.95 11.46 11.01
CA THR A 22 -33.27 11.17 9.73
C THR A 22 -31.79 11.56 9.80
N PHE A 23 -31.45 12.71 10.37
CA PHE A 23 -30.05 13.09 10.54
C PHE A 23 -29.27 12.14 11.46
N VAL A 24 -29.89 11.68 12.56
CA VAL A 24 -29.29 10.71 13.49
C VAL A 24 -29.19 9.32 12.83
N ALA A 25 -30.18 8.92 12.03
CA ALA A 25 -30.17 7.63 11.32
C ALA A 25 -29.22 7.61 10.11
N MET A 26 -28.95 8.76 9.49
CA MET A 26 -27.95 8.92 8.42
C MET A 26 -26.51 8.94 8.95
N GLY A 27 -26.35 8.83 10.28
CA GLY A 27 -25.16 8.31 10.94
C GLY A 27 -23.82 8.71 10.33
N GLY A 28 -23.50 10.00 10.21
CA GLY A 28 -22.12 10.51 10.04
C GLY A 28 -21.29 9.96 8.87
N ASP A 29 -21.83 9.09 8.02
CA ASP A 29 -21.07 8.41 6.99
C ASP A 29 -20.79 9.44 5.90
N GLY A 30 -19.51 9.81 5.79
CA GLY A 30 -19.02 10.74 4.78
C GLY A 30 -19.54 10.36 3.39
N PHE A 31 -19.62 11.37 2.52
CA PHE A 31 -20.07 11.24 1.13
C PHE A 31 -19.44 10.03 0.43
N THR A 32 -20.17 8.91 0.41
CA THR A 32 -19.79 7.73 -0.35
C THR A 32 -20.40 7.89 -1.74
N GLY A 33 -19.81 8.78 -2.53
CA GLY A 33 -20.19 8.96 -3.92
C GLY A 33 -19.89 7.69 -4.71
N ARG A 34 -20.85 6.75 -4.78
CA ARG A 34 -20.84 5.78 -5.88
C ARG A 34 -21.18 6.58 -7.12
N VAL A 35 -20.22 6.77 -8.02
CA VAL A 35 -20.53 7.26 -9.38
C VAL A 35 -21.44 6.18 -9.99
N ALA A 36 -22.73 6.48 -10.07
CA ALA A 36 -23.76 5.57 -10.58
C ALA A 36 -23.51 5.37 -12.09
N GLY A 37 -22.68 4.39 -12.40
CA GLY A 37 -22.38 3.94 -13.76
C GLY A 37 -21.87 2.50 -13.83
N ALA A 38 -21.60 1.86 -12.69
CA ALA A 38 -21.27 0.45 -12.65
C ALA A 38 -22.57 -0.38 -12.67
N GLY A 39 -23.04 -0.75 -13.86
CA GLY A 39 -23.90 -1.92 -14.01
C GLY A 39 -23.19 -3.16 -13.44
N ALA A 40 -23.89 -4.29 -13.37
CA ALA A 40 -23.42 -5.56 -12.82
C ALA A 40 -22.16 -6.18 -13.49
N GLU A 41 -21.45 -5.41 -14.32
CA GLU A 41 -20.31 -5.80 -15.14
C GLU A 41 -19.26 -4.68 -15.06
N GLY A 42 -18.31 -4.76 -14.13
CA GLY A 42 -16.99 -4.10 -14.24
C GLY A 42 -16.92 -2.58 -14.34
N GLY A 43 -17.43 -1.86 -13.34
CA GLY A 43 -17.17 -0.42 -13.21
C GLY A 43 -15.81 -0.09 -12.58
N ILE A 44 -15.18 0.99 -13.06
CA ILE A 44 -14.06 1.63 -12.34
C ILE A 44 -14.66 2.33 -11.10
N ALA A 45 -14.41 1.77 -9.92
CA ALA A 45 -14.87 2.34 -8.66
C ALA A 45 -13.74 3.17 -8.03
N MET A 46 -13.76 4.48 -8.26
CA MET A 46 -12.93 5.38 -7.46
C MET A 46 -13.61 5.56 -6.10
N ARG A 47 -13.11 4.86 -5.08
CA ARG A 47 -13.59 5.00 -3.72
C ARG A 47 -12.67 5.95 -2.96
N ILE A 48 -12.94 7.24 -3.07
CA ILE A 48 -12.35 8.22 -2.17
C ILE A 48 -13.03 8.01 -0.82
N ASN A 49 -12.34 7.36 0.12
CA ASN A 49 -12.79 7.25 1.49
C ASN A 49 -12.13 8.38 2.30
N PRO A 50 -12.81 9.52 2.53
CA PRO A 50 -12.25 10.60 3.33
C PRO A 50 -12.23 10.30 4.84
N GLY A 51 -12.75 9.16 5.29
CA GLY A 51 -12.66 8.69 6.67
C GLY A 51 -13.99 8.45 7.39
N GLU A 52 -13.87 7.61 8.43
CA GLU A 52 -14.84 7.14 9.43
C GLU A 52 -16.08 6.41 8.91
N VAL A 53 -15.99 5.08 8.79
CA VAL A 53 -17.17 4.21 8.81
C VAL A 53 -17.13 3.37 10.08
N ARG A 54 -18.00 3.70 11.04
CA ARG A 54 -18.17 2.90 12.25
C ARG A 54 -19.09 1.72 11.93
N ASN A 55 -18.66 0.51 12.30
CA ASN A 55 -19.52 -0.69 12.27
C ASN A 55 -20.10 -1.03 10.88
N ALA A 56 -19.35 -0.86 9.79
CA ALA A 56 -19.77 -1.41 8.50
C ALA A 56 -19.68 -2.96 8.53
N PRO A 57 -20.79 -3.69 8.39
CA PRO A 57 -20.73 -5.14 8.31
C PRO A 57 -20.09 -5.55 6.97
N GLY A 58 -18.91 -6.18 7.05
CA GLY A 58 -18.32 -6.93 5.94
C GLY A 58 -17.29 -6.21 5.08
N LEU A 59 -16.96 -4.95 5.38
CA LEU A 59 -15.90 -4.20 4.70
C LEU A 59 -15.10 -3.44 5.77
N TYR A 60 -13.85 -3.85 6.01
CA TYR A 60 -12.93 -3.31 7.02
C TYR A 60 -13.34 -3.62 8.48
N ARG A 61 -13.07 -4.86 8.94
CA ARG A 61 -13.21 -5.23 10.36
C ARG A 61 -11.91 -4.93 11.10
N GLY A 62 -11.88 -3.85 11.88
CA GLY A 62 -11.11 -3.82 13.12
C GLY A 62 -9.90 -2.88 13.21
N ALA A 63 -9.61 -2.05 12.22
CA ALA A 63 -8.63 -0.99 12.38
C ALA A 63 -9.07 0.30 11.68
N TRP A 64 -8.63 1.42 12.23
CA TRP A 64 -8.79 2.73 11.64
C TRP A 64 -7.99 2.74 10.33
N HIS A 65 -8.51 3.31 9.25
CA HIS A 65 -7.79 3.46 7.98
C HIS A 65 -8.14 4.83 7.39
N HIS A 66 -7.13 5.58 6.94
CA HIS A 66 -7.28 6.93 6.36
C HIS A 66 -6.91 6.91 4.87
N ASP A 67 -7.00 5.73 4.27
CA ASP A 67 -6.34 5.41 3.01
C ASP A 67 -7.20 5.90 1.85
N THR A 68 -6.57 6.56 0.87
CA THR A 68 -7.20 6.77 -0.42
C THR A 68 -6.95 5.52 -1.25
N LEU A 69 -8.05 4.84 -1.62
CA LEU A 69 -8.01 3.64 -2.43
C LEU A 69 -8.51 3.93 -3.84
N ILE A 70 -7.69 3.56 -4.83
CA ILE A 70 -8.06 3.66 -6.25
C ILE A 70 -7.84 2.29 -6.89
N GLY A 71 -8.88 1.68 -7.44
CA GLY A 71 -8.77 0.37 -8.07
C GLY A 71 -10.04 -0.07 -8.78
N SER A 72 -9.97 -1.21 -9.46
CA SER A 72 -11.16 -1.87 -10.00
C SER A 72 -11.87 -2.64 -8.89
N TYR A 73 -13.19 -2.44 -8.74
CA TYR A 73 -14.01 -3.22 -7.83
C TYR A 73 -15.02 -4.00 -8.66
N LEU A 74 -14.63 -5.19 -9.06
CA LEU A 74 -15.56 -6.23 -9.47
C LEU A 74 -16.00 -6.98 -8.21
N ASP A 75 -17.25 -7.43 -8.12
CA ASP A 75 -17.67 -8.37 -7.09
C ASP A 75 -17.16 -9.77 -7.43
N GLY A 76 -16.75 -10.54 -6.41
CA GLY A 76 -16.29 -11.92 -6.57
C GLY A 76 -14.86 -12.18 -6.08
N SER A 77 -14.40 -13.43 -6.27
CA SER A 77 -13.14 -13.98 -5.76
C SER A 77 -11.90 -13.66 -6.60
N ALA A 78 -12.02 -12.81 -7.63
CA ALA A 78 -10.90 -12.47 -8.49
C ALA A 78 -9.93 -11.47 -7.81
N SER A 79 -8.65 -11.55 -8.18
CA SER A 79 -7.62 -10.59 -7.76
C SER A 79 -7.79 -9.28 -8.52
N HIS A 80 -7.91 -8.16 -7.83
CA HIS A 80 -8.03 -6.84 -8.44
C HIS A 80 -6.83 -5.96 -8.13
N GLY A 81 -6.50 -5.05 -9.04
CA GLY A 81 -5.39 -4.11 -8.89
C GLY A 81 -5.82 -2.88 -8.09
N PHE A 82 -5.01 -2.53 -7.10
CA PHE A 82 -5.26 -1.38 -6.23
C PHE A 82 -4.01 -0.53 -6.08
N ILE A 83 -4.24 0.78 -5.96
CA ILE A 83 -3.30 1.77 -5.49
C ILE A 83 -3.80 2.22 -4.12
N SER A 84 -2.98 2.03 -3.09
CA SER A 84 -3.24 2.50 -1.73
C SER A 84 -2.20 3.52 -1.33
N THR A 85 -2.64 4.60 -0.68
CA THR A 85 -1.74 5.60 -0.06
C THR A 85 -1.51 5.35 1.43
N GLY A 86 -2.00 4.23 1.98
CA GLY A 86 -1.65 3.67 3.30
C GLY A 86 -2.24 4.33 4.55
N TYR A 87 -2.17 3.59 5.67
CA TYR A 87 -2.64 3.91 7.03
C TYR A 87 -1.51 4.35 7.98
N SER A 88 -1.83 5.23 8.93
CA SER A 88 -0.93 6.00 9.81
C SER A 88 -0.23 5.25 10.97
N ARG A 89 -0.39 3.92 11.09
CA ARG A 89 0.40 3.11 12.06
C ARG A 89 1.63 2.44 11.44
N ASP A 90 1.71 2.42 10.12
CA ASP A 90 2.92 2.08 9.39
C ASP A 90 3.67 3.36 8.98
N ASP A 91 4.94 3.22 8.68
CA ASP A 91 5.91 4.25 8.27
C ASP A 91 5.67 4.80 6.83
N ARG A 92 4.38 4.93 6.48
CA ARG A 92 3.73 5.46 5.26
C ARG A 92 3.98 4.64 4.01
N LYS A 93 3.07 3.70 3.74
CA LYS A 93 3.06 2.77 2.60
C LYS A 93 2.24 3.33 1.43
N PHE A 94 2.89 3.95 0.45
CA PHE A 94 2.27 3.99 -0.89
C PHE A 94 2.51 2.62 -1.52
N SER A 95 1.45 1.90 -1.88
CA SER A 95 1.57 0.56 -2.44
C SER A 95 0.70 0.36 -3.67
N ILE A 96 1.22 -0.44 -4.61
CA ILE A 96 0.50 -0.94 -5.77
C ILE A 96 0.56 -2.46 -5.68
N GLY A 97 -0.60 -3.09 -5.74
CA GLY A 97 -0.68 -4.52 -5.52
C GLY A 97 -2.03 -5.08 -5.89
N THR A 98 -2.23 -6.34 -5.52
CA THR A 98 -3.48 -7.04 -5.75
C THR A 98 -4.10 -7.48 -4.45
N ALA A 99 -5.42 -7.38 -4.35
CA ALA A 99 -6.19 -7.98 -3.27
C ALA A 99 -7.32 -8.84 -3.82
N SER A 100 -7.67 -9.88 -3.07
CA SER A 100 -8.86 -10.69 -3.33
C SER A 100 -10.09 -10.07 -2.66
N SER A 101 -11.23 -10.05 -3.36
CA SER A 101 -12.52 -9.57 -2.83
C SER A 101 -12.51 -8.12 -2.31
N GLY A 102 -11.55 -7.30 -2.75
CA GLY A 102 -11.35 -5.93 -2.24
C GLY A 102 -11.02 -5.87 -0.74
N ASN A 103 -10.60 -6.99 -0.14
CA ASN A 103 -10.08 -7.01 1.22
C ASN A 103 -8.62 -6.55 1.18
N LEU A 104 -8.35 -5.41 1.80
CA LEU A 104 -7.01 -4.81 1.85
C LEU A 104 -6.34 -5.03 3.21
N ASP A 105 -6.93 -5.86 4.07
CA ASP A 105 -6.26 -6.31 5.27
C ASP A 105 -4.98 -7.06 4.86
N ASP A 106 -3.90 -6.77 5.59
CA ASP A 106 -2.50 -7.17 5.35
C ASP A 106 -2.31 -8.63 4.88
N ALA A 107 -3.20 -9.55 5.31
CA ALA A 107 -3.15 -10.96 4.93
C ALA A 107 -3.67 -11.27 3.50
N THR A 108 -4.31 -10.32 2.83
CA THR A 108 -4.99 -10.52 1.53
C THR A 108 -4.51 -9.59 0.43
N PHE A 109 -3.83 -8.50 0.78
CA PHE A 109 -3.18 -7.61 -0.17
C PHE A 109 -1.73 -8.06 -0.38
N VAL A 110 -1.35 -8.27 -1.63
CA VAL A 110 0.02 -8.60 -2.01
C VAL A 110 0.59 -7.42 -2.76
N SER A 111 1.57 -6.75 -2.16
CA SER A 111 2.23 -5.59 -2.78
C SER A 111 3.26 -6.04 -3.84
N VAL A 112 3.18 -5.44 -5.02
CA VAL A 112 4.19 -5.61 -6.08
C VAL A 112 5.16 -4.44 -6.08
N PHE A 113 4.68 -3.26 -5.67
CA PHE A 113 5.47 -2.07 -5.44
C PHE A 113 5.06 -1.45 -4.11
N THR A 114 6.02 -1.05 -3.28
CA THR A 114 5.77 -0.36 -2.03
C THR A 114 6.81 0.72 -1.78
N ILE A 115 6.41 1.82 -1.16
CA ILE A 115 7.31 2.83 -0.61
C ILE A 115 7.02 2.91 0.88
N VAL A 116 7.98 2.56 1.73
CA VAL A 116 7.82 2.53 3.20
C VAL A 116 9.08 3.02 3.89
N GLY A 117 8.95 3.90 4.88
CA GLY A 117 10.11 4.43 5.61
C GLY A 117 11.13 5.15 4.71
N GLY A 118 10.71 5.64 3.54
CA GLY A 118 11.59 6.25 2.53
C GLY A 118 12.35 5.26 1.63
N LYS A 119 12.05 3.96 1.73
CA LYS A 119 12.63 2.90 0.92
C LYS A 119 11.63 2.41 -0.13
N VAL A 120 12.12 1.93 -1.26
CA VAL A 120 11.33 1.35 -2.35
C VAL A 120 11.49 -0.16 -2.34
N GLY A 121 10.37 -0.88 -2.30
CA GLY A 121 10.30 -2.33 -2.48
C GLY A 121 9.65 -2.68 -3.81
N ILE A 122 10.26 -3.60 -4.55
CA ILE A 122 9.66 -4.27 -5.71
C ILE A 122 9.59 -5.76 -5.38
N LEU A 123 8.37 -6.29 -5.27
CA LEU A 123 8.07 -7.64 -4.79
C LEU A 123 8.60 -7.92 -3.37
N THR A 124 8.82 -6.86 -2.59
CA THR A 124 9.30 -6.92 -1.19
C THR A 124 8.49 -5.94 -0.35
N GLU A 125 7.75 -6.42 0.65
CA GLU A 125 6.84 -5.58 1.44
C GLU A 125 7.53 -4.82 2.57
N SER A 126 8.71 -5.32 2.99
CA SER A 126 9.56 -4.73 4.04
C SER A 126 11.00 -4.57 3.52
N PRO A 127 11.29 -3.53 2.72
CA PRO A 127 12.61 -3.32 2.11
C PRO A 127 13.73 -3.21 3.14
N ALA A 128 14.77 -4.03 2.99
CA ALA A 128 15.96 -3.97 3.85
C ALA A 128 16.89 -2.81 3.44
N ALA A 129 16.99 -2.53 2.13
CA ALA A 129 17.80 -1.47 1.53
C ALA A 129 16.95 -0.31 0.99
N ALA A 130 17.58 0.80 0.58
CA ALA A 130 16.88 1.96 0.01
C ALA A 130 16.07 1.61 -1.25
N LEU A 131 16.57 0.67 -2.05
CA LEU A 131 15.85 -0.03 -3.10
C LEU A 131 16.07 -1.54 -2.87
N ASP A 132 14.98 -2.28 -2.69
CA ASP A 132 14.97 -3.73 -2.51
C ASP A 132 14.11 -4.37 -3.59
N VAL A 133 14.72 -5.24 -4.40
CA VAL A 133 14.07 -5.90 -5.53
C VAL A 133 14.21 -7.40 -5.34
N ALA A 134 13.10 -8.07 -5.03
CA ALA A 134 13.03 -9.52 -5.09
C ALA A 134 12.89 -9.97 -6.55
N GLY A 135 14.01 -9.96 -7.29
CA GLY A 135 14.04 -10.33 -8.70
C GLY A 135 15.27 -9.82 -9.46
N THR A 136 15.13 -9.67 -10.78
CA THR A 136 16.19 -9.17 -11.66
C THR A 136 16.00 -7.70 -11.95
N VAL A 137 17.09 -6.92 -11.84
CA VAL A 137 17.15 -5.53 -12.31
C VAL A 137 17.68 -5.51 -13.73
N ARG A 138 16.95 -4.87 -14.65
CA ARG A 138 17.38 -4.59 -16.02
C ARG A 138 17.28 -3.09 -16.28
N GLY A 139 18.34 -2.50 -16.81
CA GLY A 139 18.38 -1.09 -17.21
C GLY A 139 19.44 -0.86 -18.27
N ASP A 140 19.35 0.27 -18.97
CA ASP A 140 20.29 0.63 -20.05
C ASP A 140 21.67 1.03 -19.49
N ALA A 141 21.70 1.68 -18.32
CA ALA A 141 22.90 1.95 -17.55
C ALA A 141 22.59 1.79 -16.06
N ILE A 142 23.33 0.91 -15.38
CA ILE A 142 23.30 0.77 -13.92
C ILE A 142 24.66 1.24 -13.41
N VAL A 143 24.65 2.33 -12.66
CA VAL A 143 25.85 2.88 -12.02
C VAL A 143 25.82 2.49 -10.56
N SER A 144 26.82 1.74 -10.11
CA SER A 144 27.03 1.40 -8.71
C SER A 144 28.26 2.14 -8.19
N ASP A 145 28.18 2.60 -6.94
CA ASP A 145 29.37 3.01 -6.20
C ASP A 145 29.94 1.77 -5.50
N GLY A 146 30.92 1.13 -6.14
CA GLY A 146 31.56 -0.10 -5.69
C GLY A 146 31.31 -1.32 -6.59
N ASP A 147 31.93 -2.43 -6.20
CA ASP A 147 31.88 -3.71 -6.93
C ASP A 147 30.51 -4.39 -6.76
N VAL A 148 29.87 -4.70 -7.88
CA VAL A 148 28.62 -5.48 -7.91
C VAL A 148 28.97 -6.93 -8.17
N CYS A 149 29.02 -7.73 -7.09
CA CYS A 149 29.13 -9.18 -7.21
C CYS A 149 27.77 -9.86 -6.99
N THR A 150 27.19 -10.36 -8.08
CA THR A 150 25.84 -10.94 -8.10
C THR A 150 25.84 -12.46 -8.31
N SER A 151 27.01 -13.10 -8.30
CA SER A 151 27.13 -14.55 -8.49
C SER A 151 28.40 -15.13 -7.86
N THR A 152 28.38 -16.45 -7.62
CA THR A 152 29.57 -17.21 -7.20
C THR A 152 30.71 -17.12 -8.21
N ALA A 153 30.41 -16.94 -9.50
CA ALA A 153 31.44 -16.73 -10.51
C ALA A 153 32.20 -15.42 -10.30
N CYS A 154 31.52 -14.34 -9.89
CA CYS A 154 32.16 -13.08 -9.51
C CYS A 154 33.12 -13.27 -8.33
N VAL A 155 32.68 -14.02 -7.31
CA VAL A 155 33.50 -14.32 -6.13
C VAL A 155 34.74 -15.13 -6.51
N ASN A 156 34.59 -16.13 -7.38
CA ASN A 156 35.71 -16.95 -7.83
C ASN A 156 36.73 -16.15 -8.65
N ASP A 157 36.28 -15.21 -9.49
CA ASP A 157 37.17 -14.29 -10.22
C ASP A 157 37.95 -13.39 -9.25
N LEU A 158 37.29 -12.84 -8.24
CA LEU A 158 37.94 -12.03 -7.21
C LEU A 158 38.99 -12.84 -6.43
N VAL A 159 38.66 -14.08 -6.04
CA VAL A 159 39.60 -14.99 -5.36
C VAL A 159 40.82 -15.30 -6.22
N ALA A 160 40.62 -15.52 -7.53
CA ALA A 160 41.71 -15.75 -8.46
C ALA A 160 42.62 -14.51 -8.58
N ARG A 161 42.02 -13.31 -8.68
CA ARG A 161 42.76 -12.04 -8.73
C ARG A 161 43.57 -11.78 -7.46
N VAL A 162 43.00 -12.09 -6.29
CA VAL A 162 43.71 -11.95 -5.00
C VAL A 162 44.86 -12.95 -4.91
N THR A 163 44.64 -14.20 -5.31
CA THR A 163 45.69 -15.24 -5.29
C THR A 163 46.87 -14.86 -6.18
N GLU A 164 46.59 -14.27 -7.35
CA GLU A 164 47.65 -13.78 -8.24
C GLU A 164 48.39 -12.57 -7.65
N LEU A 165 47.69 -11.64 -6.99
CA LEU A 165 48.33 -10.53 -6.28
C LEU A 165 49.28 -11.03 -5.19
N GLU A 166 48.85 -12.01 -4.38
CA GLU A 166 49.69 -12.59 -3.33
C GLU A 166 50.98 -13.21 -3.89
N ARG A 167 50.88 -13.86 -5.06
CA ARG A 167 52.03 -14.41 -5.76
C ARG A 167 52.98 -13.31 -6.22
N GLN A 168 52.45 -12.21 -6.75
CA GLN A 168 53.25 -11.07 -7.21
C GLN A 168 53.97 -10.39 -6.05
N VAL A 169 53.29 -10.20 -4.92
CA VAL A 169 53.89 -9.63 -3.70
C VAL A 169 55.05 -10.50 -3.22
N LYS A 170 54.85 -11.82 -3.11
CA LYS A 170 55.93 -12.75 -2.71
C LYS A 170 57.13 -12.69 -3.66
N ALA A 171 56.89 -12.61 -4.97
CA ALA A 171 57.97 -12.51 -5.94
C ALA A 171 58.77 -11.20 -5.81
N LEU A 172 58.08 -10.09 -5.54
CA LEU A 172 58.72 -8.79 -5.28
C LEU A 172 59.52 -8.79 -3.98
N GLU A 173 59.01 -9.41 -2.91
CA GLU A 173 59.72 -9.56 -1.65
C GLU A 173 61.04 -10.33 -1.83
N VAL A 174 60.99 -11.45 -2.55
CA VAL A 174 62.20 -12.23 -2.86
C VAL A 174 63.18 -11.41 -3.69
N ALA A 175 62.72 -10.73 -4.74
CA ALA A 175 63.57 -9.88 -5.58
C ALA A 175 64.20 -8.71 -4.80
N ALA A 176 63.51 -8.16 -3.80
CA ALA A 176 64.02 -7.10 -2.94
C ALA A 176 65.11 -7.61 -1.98
N SER A 177 65.00 -8.83 -1.46
CA SER A 177 66.00 -9.43 -0.58
C SER A 177 67.33 -9.82 -1.25
N GLN A 178 67.36 -9.86 -2.58
CA GLN A 178 68.55 -10.20 -3.37
C GLN A 178 69.35 -8.97 -3.82
N ARG A 179 68.89 -7.76 -3.49
CA ARG A 179 69.62 -6.51 -3.67
C ARG A 179 70.30 -6.08 -2.38
#